data_AF-A0A1G2M3P2-F1
#
_entry.id   AF-A0A1G2M3P2-F1
#
_cell.length_a   1.000
_cell.length_b   1.000
_cell.length_c   1.000
_cell.angle_alpha   90.00
_cell.angle_beta   90.00
_cell.angle_gamma   90.00
#
_symmetry.space_group_name_H-M   'P 1'
#
loop_
_entity.id
_entity.type
_entity.pdbx_description
1 polymer ?
#
loop_
_entity_poly.entity_id
_entity_poly.type
_entity_poly.pdbx_seq_one_letter_code
_entity_poly.pdbx_strand_id
1 'polypeptide(L)'
;MKQVVEKAIESNTVRALTLWMLIGSSLLCALLYAYFVNKAIFQVVQTKHLISHNRTVSSDLNLLEQQYLGLQNTATLEKAHTLGLSETGTPLFISRKSLGKGISLRDEI
;
A
#
# COMPACT_ATOMS: atom_id res chain seq x y z
N MET A 1 43.07 38.38 44.20
CA MET A 1 43.33 37.00 43.72
C MET A 1 42.08 36.14 43.63
N LYS A 2 41.21 36.07 44.65
CA LYS A 2 40.00 35.21 44.63
C LYS A 2 39.03 35.49 43.46
N GLN A 3 38.72 36.75 43.16
CA GLN A 3 37.79 37.10 42.07
C GLN A 3 38.30 36.78 40.66
N VAL A 4 39.62 36.69 40.47
CA VAL A 4 40.21 36.37 39.16
C VAL A 4 40.09 34.87 38.87
N VAL A 5 40.22 34.04 39.91
CA VAL A 5 40.06 32.59 39.84
C VAL A 5 38.60 32.22 39.59
N GLU A 6 37.66 32.90 40.25
CA GLU A 6 36.22 32.65 40.09
C GLU A 6 35.74 32.92 38.66
N LYS A 7 36.12 34.07 38.07
CA LYS A 7 35.82 34.37 36.66
C LYS A 7 36.48 33.39 35.68
N ALA A 8 37.68 32.91 36.00
CA ALA A 8 38.37 31.93 35.16
C ALA A 8 37.64 30.58 35.15
N ILE A 9 37.17 30.12 36.31
CA ILE A 9 36.39 28.87 36.45
C ILE A 9 35.06 28.98 35.70
N GLU A 10 34.34 30.10 35.87
CA GLU A 10 33.06 30.34 35.19
C GLU A 10 33.25 30.24 33.67
N SER A 11 34.24 30.95 33.11
CA SER A 11 34.53 30.95 31.67
C SER A 11 34.85 29.57 31.09
N ASN A 12 35.58 28.73 31.82
CA ASN A 12 35.90 27.37 31.38
C ASN A 12 34.67 26.46 31.40
N THR A 13 33.79 26.66 32.38
CA THR A 13 32.56 25.86 32.55
C THR A 13 31.57 26.14 31.42
N VAL A 14 31.39 27.41 31.02
CA VAL A 14 30.51 27.76 29.89
C VAL A 14 31.06 27.23 28.56
N ARG A 15 32.38 27.23 28.37
CA ARG A 15 33.03 26.66 27.17
C ARG A 15 32.87 25.14 27.10
N ALA A 16 33.02 24.45 28.23
CA ALA A 16 32.77 23.01 28.28
C ALA A 16 31.31 22.68 27.96
N LEU A 17 30.35 23.43 28.53
CA LEU A 17 28.92 23.19 28.32
C LEU A 17 28.49 23.44 26.86
N THR A 18 29.02 24.48 26.22
CA THR A 18 28.75 24.76 24.79
C THR A 18 29.33 23.69 23.87
N LEU A 19 30.51 23.15 24.16
CA LEU A 19 31.07 22.02 23.41
C LEU A 19 30.24 20.74 23.57
N TRP A 20 29.79 20.45 24.79
CA TRP A 20 28.89 19.31 25.05
C TRP A 20 27.54 19.45 24.34
N MET A 21 26.97 20.65 24.29
CA MET A 21 25.74 20.93 23.52
C MET A 21 25.95 20.70 22.02
N LEU A 22 27.08 21.14 21.47
CA LEU A 22 27.41 20.96 20.06
C LEU A 22 27.55 19.47 19.71
N ILE A 23 28.26 18.71 20.54
CA ILE A 23 28.47 17.27 20.38
C ILE A 23 27.14 16.53 20.51
N GLY A 24 26.32 16.86 21.52
CA GLY A 24 25.00 16.27 21.71
C GLY A 24 24.07 16.53 20.53
N SER A 25 24.04 17.77 20.02
CA SER A 25 23.26 18.15 18.84
C SER A 25 23.72 17.38 17.59
N SER A 26 25.03 17.29 17.37
CA SER A 26 25.59 16.55 16.23
C SER A 26 25.24 15.05 16.29
N LEU A 27 25.35 14.43 17.47
CA LEU A 27 24.98 13.04 17.67
C LEU A 27 23.47 12.80 17.45
N LEU A 28 22.64 13.72 17.98
CA LEU A 28 21.19 13.66 17.82
C LEU A 28 20.78 13.77 16.34
N CYS A 29 21.40 14.67 15.58
CA CYS A 29 21.22 14.76 14.13
C CYS A 29 21.63 13.48 13.41
N ALA A 30 22.74 12.85 13.79
CA ALA A 30 23.19 11.59 13.18
C ALA A 30 22.21 10.44 13.45
N LEU A 31 21.69 10.34 14.68
CA LEU A 31 20.69 9.33 15.04
C LEU A 31 19.36 9.55 14.32
N LEU A 32 18.89 10.79 14.24
CA LEU A 32 17.70 11.15 13.46
C LEU A 32 17.88 10.77 11.99
N TYR A 33 19.01 11.14 11.39
CA TYR A 33 19.30 10.80 10.00
C TYR A 33 19.23 9.28 9.76
N ALA A 34 19.91 8.48 10.59
CA ALA A 34 19.86 7.03 10.47
C ALA A 34 18.44 6.47 10.66
N TYR A 35 17.67 7.01 11.61
CA TYR A 35 16.28 6.60 11.84
C TYR A 35 15.37 6.91 10.63
N PHE A 36 15.46 8.12 10.09
CA PHE A 36 14.70 8.55 8.92
C PHE A 36 15.06 7.72 7.67
N VAL A 37 16.34 7.46 7.45
CA VAL A 37 16.81 6.63 6.33
C VAL A 37 16.27 5.21 6.45
N ASN A 38 16.39 4.59 7.63
CA ASN A 38 15.84 3.24 7.84
C ASN A 38 14.32 3.21 7.60
N LYS A 39 13.57 4.17 8.16
CA LYS A 39 12.12 4.26 7.96
C LYS A 39 11.76 4.42 6.48
N ALA A 40 12.49 5.27 5.74
CA ALA A 40 12.30 5.46 4.31
C ALA A 40 12.57 4.16 3.52
N ILE A 41 13.64 3.44 3.85
CA ILE A 41 13.97 2.15 3.22
C ILE A 41 12.85 1.14 3.47
N PHE A 42 12.39 0.98 4.71
CA PHE A 42 11.30 0.06 5.04
C PHE A 42 10.01 0.40 4.31
N GLN A 43 9.65 1.68 4.24
CA GLN A 43 8.47 2.13 3.52
C GLN A 43 8.58 1.82 2.01
N VAL A 44 9.72 2.11 1.40
CA VAL A 44 9.95 1.81 -0.03
C VAL A 44 9.90 0.31 -0.30
N VAL A 45 10.49 -0.52 0.58
CA VAL A 45 10.46 -1.99 0.42
C VAL A 45 9.04 -2.53 0.56
N GLN A 46 8.26 -2.06 1.54
CA GLN A 46 6.87 -2.46 1.69
C GLN A 46 6.02 -2.06 0.49
N THR A 47 6.17 -0.82 0.01
CA THR A 47 5.48 -0.36 -1.21
C THR A 47 5.87 -1.19 -2.43
N LYS A 48 7.16 -1.53 -2.60
CA LYS A 48 7.62 -2.40 -3.69
C LYS A 48 7.02 -3.80 -3.61
N HIS A 49 6.95 -4.38 -2.41
CA HIS A 49 6.34 -5.70 -2.22
C HIS A 49 4.85 -5.67 -2.59
N LEU A 50 4.11 -4.66 -2.12
CA LEU A 50 2.69 -4.44 -2.45
C LEU A 50 2.48 -4.24 -3.96
N ILE A 51 3.33 -3.45 -4.62
CA ILE A 51 3.27 -3.26 -6.08
C ILE A 51 3.53 -4.57 -6.81
N SER A 52 4.50 -5.38 -6.37
CA SER A 52 4.80 -6.67 -7.01
C SER A 52 3.61 -7.62 -6.92
N HIS A 53 2.98 -7.70 -5.74
CA HIS A 53 1.83 -8.57 -5.53
C HIS A 53 0.62 -8.10 -6.35
N ASN A 54 0.39 -6.79 -6.42
CA ASN A 54 -0.68 -6.23 -7.23
C ASN A 54 -0.44 -6.45 -8.74
N ARG A 55 0.82 -6.44 -9.20
CA ARG A 55 1.17 -6.76 -10.59
C ARG A 55 0.88 -8.24 -10.93
N THR A 56 1.20 -9.17 -10.03
CA THR A 56 0.88 -10.60 -10.21
C THR A 56 -0.63 -10.82 -10.28
N VAL A 57 -1.39 -10.25 -9.34
CA VAL A 57 -2.86 -10.37 -9.34
C VAL A 57 -3.46 -9.73 -10.60
N SER A 58 -2.94 -8.58 -11.02
CA SER A 58 -3.42 -7.90 -12.24
C SER A 58 -3.07 -8.69 -13.51
N SER A 59 -1.91 -9.35 -13.58
CA SER A 59 -1.58 -10.22 -14.71
C SER A 59 -2.50 -11.44 -14.77
N ASP A 60 -2.81 -12.04 -13.63
CA ASP A 60 -3.71 -13.20 -13.54
C ASP A 60 -5.14 -12.81 -13.93
N LEU A 61 -5.61 -11.63 -13.49
CA LEU A 61 -6.91 -11.08 -13.90
C LEU A 61 -6.97 -10.81 -15.41
N ASN A 62 -5.94 -10.20 -15.99
CA ASN A 62 -5.89 -9.94 -17.42
C ASN A 62 -5.88 -11.25 -18.24
N LEU A 63 -5.20 -12.29 -17.75
CA LEU A 63 -5.18 -13.60 -18.40
C LEU A 63 -6.57 -14.27 -18.32
N LEU A 64 -7.24 -14.17 -17.18
CA LEU A 64 -8.60 -14.66 -17.00
C LEU A 64 -9.62 -13.88 -17.85
N GLU A 65 -9.45 -12.56 -17.98
CA GLU A 65 -10.28 -11.71 -18.84
C GLU A 65 -10.10 -12.07 -20.31
N GLN A 66 -8.86 -12.29 -20.76
CA GLN A 66 -8.59 -12.79 -22.11
C GLN A 66 -9.22 -14.17 -22.35
N GLN A 67 -9.16 -15.06 -21.36
CA GLN A 67 -9.80 -16.38 -21.45
C GLN A 67 -11.32 -16.27 -21.52
N TYR A 68 -11.93 -15.39 -20.72
CA TYR A 68 -13.36 -15.12 -20.74
C TYR A 68 -13.82 -14.52 -22.06
N LEU A 69 -13.09 -13.53 -22.60
CA LEU A 69 -13.36 -12.94 -23.91
C LEU A 69 -13.19 -13.96 -25.03
N GLY A 70 -12.16 -14.81 -24.97
CA GLY A 70 -11.99 -15.93 -25.90
C GLY A 70 -13.17 -16.90 -25.85
N LEU A 71 -13.62 -17.26 -24.65
CA LEU A 71 -14.75 -18.16 -24.44
C LEU A 71 -16.07 -17.56 -24.94
N GLN A 72 -16.30 -16.27 -24.66
CA GLN A 72 -17.45 -15.51 -25.16
C GLN A 72 -17.49 -15.50 -26.70
N ASN A 73 -16.36 -15.28 -27.35
CA ASN A 73 -16.27 -15.31 -28.81
C ASN A 73 -16.53 -16.72 -29.39
N THR A 74 -16.25 -17.78 -28.63
CA THR A 74 -16.57 -19.16 -29.03
C THR A 74 -17.96 -19.63 -28.63
N ALA A 75 -18.70 -18.87 -27.82
CA ALA A 75 -20.06 -19.19 -27.40
C ALA A 75 -21.09 -18.72 -28.45
N THR A 76 -20.88 -19.12 -29.70
CA THR A 76 -21.73 -18.75 -30.84
C THR A 76 -22.88 -19.76 -31.00
N LEU A 77 -24.03 -19.29 -31.49
CA LEU A 77 -25.22 -20.13 -31.75
C LEU A 77 -24.90 -21.37 -32.61
N GLU A 78 -23.99 -21.22 -33.56
CA GLU A 78 -23.49 -22.32 -34.41
C GLU A 78 -22.83 -23.43 -33.59
N LYS A 79 -22.02 -23.10 -32.57
CA LYS A 79 -21.38 -24.08 -31.71
C LYS A 79 -22.41 -24.81 -30.83
N ALA A 80 -23.42 -24.09 -30.35
CA ALA A 80 -24.53 -24.70 -29.62
C ALA A 80 -25.30 -25.71 -30.48
N HIS A 81 -25.60 -25.36 -31.74
CA HIS A 81 -26.21 -26.29 -32.70
C HIS A 81 -25.33 -27.51 -32.98
N THR A 82 -24.01 -27.36 -33.12
CA THR A 82 -23.09 -28.50 -33.31
C THR A 82 -22.98 -29.43 -32.10
N LEU A 83 -23.28 -28.92 -30.90
CA LEU A 83 -23.32 -29.69 -29.65
C LEU A 83 -24.68 -30.38 -29.42
N GLY A 84 -25.61 -30.30 -30.38
CA GLY A 84 -26.93 -30.93 -30.31
C GLY A 84 -27.96 -30.14 -29.50
N LEU A 85 -27.66 -28.87 -29.15
CA LEU A 85 -28.63 -27.98 -28.51
C LEU A 85 -29.58 -27.43 -29.59
N SER A 86 -30.85 -27.80 -29.50
CA SER A 86 -31.92 -27.29 -30.36
C SER A 86 -32.59 -26.09 -29.69
N GLU A 87 -32.98 -25.08 -30.46
CA GLU A 87 -33.75 -23.94 -29.95
C GLU A 87 -35.06 -24.43 -29.29
N THR A 88 -35.24 -24.11 -28.01
CA THR A 88 -36.46 -24.43 -27.26
C THR A 88 -37.48 -23.32 -27.47
N GLY A 89 -38.69 -23.65 -27.96
CA GLY A 89 -39.77 -22.69 -28.22
C GLY A 89 -40.30 -21.91 -26.99
N THR A 90 -39.84 -22.24 -25.79
CA THR A 90 -40.08 -21.50 -24.56
C THR A 90 -38.74 -21.27 -23.83
N PRO A 91 -38.07 -20.13 -24.03
CA PRO A 91 -36.83 -19.85 -23.32
C PRO A 91 -37.12 -19.71 -21.83
N LEU A 92 -36.64 -20.66 -21.03
CA LEU A 92 -36.67 -20.56 -19.57
C LEU A 92 -35.60 -19.54 -19.15
N PHE A 93 -35.97 -18.26 -19.08
CA PHE A 93 -35.10 -17.20 -18.58
C PHE A 93 -34.81 -17.44 -17.10
N ILE A 94 -33.65 -18.01 -16.78
CA ILE A 94 -33.10 -18.01 -15.42
C ILE A 94 -32.52 -16.62 -15.18
N SER A 95 -33.39 -15.66 -14.87
CA SER A 95 -32.96 -14.36 -14.36
C SER A 95 -32.26 -14.58 -13.02
N ARG A 96 -31.01 -14.13 -12.88
CA ARG A 96 -30.39 -14.01 -11.55
C ARG A 96 -31.29 -13.08 -10.73
N LYS A 97 -31.99 -13.63 -9.73
CA LYS A 97 -32.62 -12.80 -8.69
C LYS A 97 -31.59 -11.78 -8.22
N SER A 98 -31.96 -10.51 -8.30
CA SER A 98 -31.08 -9.35 -8.21
C SER A 98 -29.92 -9.52 -7.23
N LEU A 99 -28.69 -9.44 -7.76
CA LEU A 99 -27.50 -9.06 -7.01
C LEU A 99 -27.59 -7.55 -6.67
N GLY A 100 -28.64 -7.18 -5.95
CA GLY A 100 -29.07 -5.80 -5.79
C GLY A 100 -30.26 -5.67 -4.85
N LYS A 101 -30.31 -6.47 -3.77
CA LYS A 101 -31.00 -6.05 -2.57
C LYS A 101 -29.99 -5.22 -1.78
N GLY A 102 -30.01 -3.91 -2.04
CA GLY A 102 -29.16 -2.94 -1.36
C GLY A 102 -29.17 -3.20 0.14
N ILE A 103 -27.98 -3.35 0.69
CA ILE A 103 -27.74 -3.31 2.13
C ILE A 103 -27.95 -1.83 2.52
N SER A 104 -29.21 -1.45 2.70
CA SER A 104 -29.58 -0.21 3.37
C SER A 104 -29.34 -0.42 4.86
N LEU A 105 -28.11 -0.19 5.32
CA LEU A 105 -27.86 0.09 6.74
C LEU A 105 -28.32 1.53 6.99
N ARG A 106 -29.62 1.64 7.26
CA ARG A 106 -30.15 2.72 8.08
C ARG A 106 -29.87 2.31 9.51
N ASP A 107 -28.94 3.02 10.14
CA ASP A 107 -28.98 3.21 11.59
C ASP A 107 -28.40 4.59 11.89
N GLU A 108 -29.33 5.54 12.02
CA GLU A 108 -29.13 6.77 12.77
C GLU A 108 -29.33 6.40 14.25
N ILE A 109 -28.24 6.36 15.02
CA ILE A 109 -28.20 6.81 16.42
C ILE A 109 -26.79 7.23 16.80
#